data_AF-A0A1I2K0T1-F1
#
_entry.id   AF-A0A1I2K0T1-F1
#
_cell.length_a   1.000
_cell.length_b   1.000
_cell.length_c   1.000
_cell.angle_alpha   90.00
_cell.angle_beta   90.00
_cell.angle_gamma   90.00
#
_symmetry.space_group_name_H-M   'P 1'
#
loop_
_entity.id
_entity.type
_entity.pdbx_description
1 polymer ?
#
loop_
_entity_poly.entity_id
_entity_poly.type
_entity_poly.pdbx_seq_one_letter_code
_entity_poly.pdbx_strand_id
1 'polypeptide(L)'
;MIQKTAIFIICIFICGCSVKNSILKQINDTFYSQEYKMYLGGDFGLKSRKDLMRRLDKQLFLKHDTIVIFQGIHYGSVTSFGCDVYDDTVRYMYHSMDIKTHKTNFFSIPFPFPYNIKNSRDSYIFEKLKKGKLQEILEEAKNSKLTLSPPTSINLLLIIREGKKFRVENYEIKDFIPKPLQRNREKRQGKNFP
;
A
#
# COMPACT_ATOMS: atom_id res chain seq x y z
N MET A 1 -32.56 -37.29 24.02
CA MET A 1 -31.34 -37.32 23.17
C MET A 1 -31.25 -36.02 22.38
N ILE A 2 -30.57 -34.99 22.89
CA ILE A 2 -30.32 -33.73 22.15
C ILE A 2 -28.87 -33.35 22.42
N GLN A 3 -27.96 -33.66 21.50
CA GLN A 3 -26.55 -33.26 21.66
C GLN A 3 -25.72 -33.34 20.37
N LYS A 4 -26.08 -32.65 19.27
CA LYS A 4 -25.20 -32.56 18.08
C LYS A 4 -25.31 -31.24 17.28
N THR A 5 -25.42 -30.09 17.95
CA THR A 5 -25.49 -28.79 17.23
C THR A 5 -24.63 -27.70 17.86
N ALA A 6 -23.36 -27.99 18.17
CA ALA A 6 -22.48 -26.97 18.76
C ALA A 6 -20.99 -27.06 18.35
N ILE A 7 -20.63 -27.73 17.25
CA ILE A 7 -19.20 -27.88 16.86
C ILE A 7 -18.83 -27.12 15.57
N PHE A 8 -19.79 -26.63 14.78
CA PHE A 8 -19.47 -26.01 13.48
C PHE A 8 -19.13 -24.50 13.50
N ILE A 9 -19.30 -23.81 14.63
CA ILE A 9 -19.10 -22.34 14.72
C ILE A 9 -17.69 -21.96 15.19
N ILE A 10 -16.92 -22.89 15.77
CA ILE A 10 -15.59 -22.60 16.34
C ILE A 10 -14.47 -22.61 15.27
N CYS A 11 -14.66 -23.29 14.14
CA CYS A 11 -13.61 -23.40 13.09
C CYS A 11 -13.45 -22.15 12.19
N ILE A 12 -14.41 -21.21 12.20
CA ILE A 12 -14.33 -20.00 11.35
C ILE A 12 -13.51 -18.89 12.03
N PHE A 13 -13.49 -18.84 13.37
CA PHE A 13 -12.74 -17.81 14.11
C PHE A 13 -11.23 -18.06 14.20
N ILE A 14 -10.77 -19.31 14.12
CA ILE A 14 -9.34 -19.65 14.27
C ILE A 14 -8.55 -19.39 12.97
N CYS A 15 -9.19 -19.47 11.80
CA CYS A 15 -8.50 -19.23 10.52
C CYS A 15 -8.12 -17.76 10.31
N GLY A 16 -8.93 -16.80 10.78
CA GLY A 16 -8.72 -15.37 10.54
C GLY A 16 -7.50 -14.78 11.25
N CYS A 17 -7.17 -15.27 12.46
CA CYS A 17 -5.95 -14.84 13.18
C CYS A 17 -4.68 -15.44 12.57
N SER A 18 -4.75 -16.68 12.05
CA SER A 18 -3.62 -17.35 11.40
C SER A 18 -3.18 -16.62 10.12
N VAL A 19 -4.13 -16.23 9.26
CA VAL A 19 -3.85 -15.50 8.01
C VAL A 19 -3.18 -14.16 8.28
N LYS A 20 -3.73 -13.35 9.19
CA LYS A 20 -3.20 -12.03 9.53
C LYS A 20 -1.78 -12.12 10.11
N ASN A 21 -1.52 -13.09 10.98
CA ASN A 21 -0.19 -13.31 11.54
C ASN A 21 0.82 -13.81 10.50
N SER A 22 0.39 -14.67 9.56
CA SER A 22 1.23 -15.14 8.47
C SER A 22 1.62 -14.00 7.51
N ILE A 23 0.66 -13.15 7.14
CA ILE A 23 0.92 -11.96 6.32
C ILE A 23 1.85 -11.00 7.06
N LEU A 24 1.58 -10.72 8.34
CA LEU A 24 2.46 -9.87 9.17
C LEU A 24 3.88 -10.43 9.28
N LYS A 25 4.01 -11.76 9.41
CA LYS A 25 5.31 -12.42 9.43
C LYS A 25 6.03 -12.22 8.10
N GLN A 26 5.37 -12.49 6.97
CA GLN A 26 5.97 -12.28 5.64
C GLN A 26 6.33 -10.82 5.39
N ILE A 27 5.45 -9.87 5.74
CA ILE A 27 5.76 -8.43 5.70
C ILE A 27 7.00 -8.14 6.53
N ASN A 28 7.05 -8.62 7.78
CA ASN A 28 8.25 -8.43 8.61
C ASN A 28 9.46 -9.06 7.93
N ASP A 29 9.43 -10.32 7.53
CA ASP A 29 10.57 -11.01 6.91
C ASP A 29 11.06 -10.29 5.63
N THR A 30 10.15 -9.75 4.81
CA THR A 30 10.48 -8.96 3.62
C THR A 30 11.09 -7.59 3.94
N PHE A 31 10.64 -6.91 5.01
CA PHE A 31 11.13 -5.58 5.39
C PHE A 31 12.26 -5.59 6.43
N TYR A 32 12.57 -6.73 7.05
CA TYR A 32 13.57 -6.89 8.11
C TYR A 32 14.91 -7.45 7.65
N SER A 33 15.13 -7.67 6.35
CA SER A 33 16.51 -7.81 5.90
C SER A 33 17.28 -6.53 6.30
N GLN A 34 18.53 -6.67 6.75
CA GLN A 34 19.32 -5.56 7.31
C GLN A 34 19.36 -4.34 6.38
N GLU A 35 19.31 -4.58 5.08
CA GLU A 35 19.23 -3.58 4.02
C GLU A 35 18.04 -2.61 4.20
N TYR A 36 16.83 -3.12 4.45
CA TYR A 36 15.60 -2.31 4.48
C TYR A 36 15.39 -1.53 5.79
N LYS A 37 16.00 -1.95 6.91
CA LYS A 37 15.93 -1.21 8.18
C LYS A 37 16.53 0.20 8.08
N MET A 38 17.55 0.38 7.24
CA MET A 38 18.22 1.67 7.06
C MET A 38 17.38 2.67 6.26
N TYR A 39 16.54 2.20 5.33
CA TYR A 39 15.80 3.07 4.40
C TYR A 39 14.39 3.44 4.86
N LEU A 40 13.79 2.68 5.80
CA LEU A 40 12.35 2.76 6.11
C LEU A 40 12.00 3.20 7.54
N GLY A 41 12.84 4.05 8.14
CA GLY A 41 12.52 4.76 9.38
C GLY A 41 12.66 3.90 10.63
N GLY A 42 13.47 2.83 10.54
CA GLY A 42 13.76 1.92 11.63
C GLY A 42 12.50 1.44 12.38
N ASP A 43 12.52 1.61 13.71
CA ASP A 43 11.45 1.16 14.60
C ASP A 43 10.12 1.93 14.41
N PHE A 44 10.19 3.20 13.98
CA PHE A 44 8.99 4.01 13.74
C PHE A 44 8.18 3.49 12.56
N GLY A 45 8.85 3.18 11.45
CA GLY A 45 8.21 2.59 10.27
C GLY A 45 7.58 1.23 10.60
N LEU A 46 8.26 0.40 11.39
CA LEU A 46 7.69 -0.86 11.89
C LEU A 46 6.42 -0.63 12.69
N LYS A 47 6.49 0.24 13.70
CA LYS A 47 5.37 0.49 14.61
C LYS A 47 4.14 0.94 13.83
N SER A 48 4.35 1.82 12.85
CA SER A 48 3.30 2.32 11.95
C SER A 48 2.69 1.20 11.10
N ARG A 49 3.50 0.30 10.53
CA ARG A 49 3.00 -0.87 9.78
C ARG A 49 2.20 -1.83 10.66
N LYS A 50 2.67 -2.12 11.88
CA LYS A 50 1.95 -2.96 12.83
C LYS A 50 0.60 -2.33 13.21
N ASP A 51 0.55 -1.02 13.41
CA ASP A 51 -0.70 -0.32 13.69
C ASP A 51 -1.65 -0.33 12.49
N LEU A 52 -1.16 -0.05 11.27
CA LEU A 52 -1.91 -0.17 10.04
C LEU A 52 -2.54 -1.56 9.92
N MET A 53 -1.73 -2.62 9.97
CA MET A 53 -2.22 -3.99 9.83
C MET A 53 -3.18 -4.36 10.95
N ARG A 54 -3.02 -3.84 12.17
CA ARG A 54 -3.98 -4.02 13.26
C ARG A 54 -5.33 -3.39 12.92
N ARG A 55 -5.34 -2.19 12.34
CA ARG A 55 -6.54 -1.42 11.97
C ARG A 55 -7.25 -1.92 10.72
N LEU A 56 -6.54 -2.55 9.79
CA LEU A 56 -7.17 -3.18 8.62
C LEU A 56 -8.12 -4.30 9.08
N ASP A 57 -9.32 -4.27 8.50
CA ASP A 57 -10.38 -5.24 8.76
C ASP A 57 -9.87 -6.65 8.39
N LYS A 58 -10.09 -7.63 9.27
CA LYS A 58 -9.78 -9.04 9.00
C LYS A 58 -10.53 -9.54 7.76
N GLN A 59 -11.73 -9.01 7.50
CA GLN A 59 -12.53 -9.36 6.33
C GLN A 59 -11.89 -8.92 5.01
N LEU A 60 -11.05 -7.86 5.02
CA LEU A 60 -10.33 -7.40 3.83
C LEU A 60 -9.49 -8.54 3.22
N PHE A 61 -8.70 -9.20 4.07
CA PHE A 61 -7.85 -10.32 3.68
C PHE A 61 -8.64 -11.59 3.37
N LEU A 62 -9.95 -11.65 3.61
CA LEU A 62 -10.77 -12.82 3.29
C LEU A 62 -11.60 -12.62 2.02
N LYS A 63 -11.91 -11.37 1.68
CA LYS A 63 -12.79 -11.01 0.55
C LYS A 63 -12.05 -10.73 -0.75
N HIS A 64 -10.75 -10.41 -0.68
CA HIS A 64 -10.00 -9.96 -1.85
C HIS A 64 -8.83 -10.89 -2.16
N ASP A 65 -8.57 -11.06 -3.46
CA ASP A 65 -7.47 -11.88 -3.98
C ASP A 65 -6.17 -11.10 -4.09
N THR A 66 -6.24 -9.78 -4.15
CA THR A 66 -5.06 -8.91 -4.14
C THR A 66 -5.36 -7.67 -3.32
N ILE A 67 -4.43 -7.32 -2.43
CA ILE A 67 -4.43 -6.05 -1.70
C ILE A 67 -3.15 -5.31 -2.08
N VAL A 68 -3.31 -4.05 -2.48
CA VAL A 68 -2.19 -3.20 -2.88
C VAL A 68 -1.94 -2.18 -1.78
N ILE A 69 -0.70 -2.09 -1.33
CA ILE A 69 -0.28 -1.17 -0.28
C ILE A 69 0.83 -0.28 -0.84
N PHE A 70 0.54 1.01 -0.95
CA PHE A 70 1.53 2.04 -1.27
C PHE A 70 2.05 2.64 0.02
N GLN A 71 3.35 2.56 0.26
CA GLN A 71 3.99 3.14 1.43
C GLN A 71 4.94 4.26 1.01
N GLY A 72 4.81 5.39 1.69
CA GLY A 72 5.74 6.52 1.61
C GLY A 72 6.25 6.85 3.02
N ILE A 73 7.56 7.03 3.15
CA ILE A 73 8.17 7.54 4.38
C ILE A 73 8.85 8.85 4.03
N HIS A 74 8.46 9.91 4.73
CA HIS A 74 9.02 11.24 4.51
C HIS A 74 9.86 11.64 5.73
N TYR A 75 11.13 11.93 5.47
CA TYR A 75 12.10 12.44 6.44
C TYR A 75 12.17 13.96 6.31
N GLY A 76 11.29 14.65 7.04
CA GLY A 76 11.35 16.11 7.22
C GLY A 76 11.85 16.46 8.62
N SER A 77 11.43 17.62 9.14
CA SER A 77 11.57 17.97 10.56
C SER A 77 10.81 17.02 11.50
N VAL A 78 9.86 16.25 10.94
CA VAL A 78 9.12 15.18 11.59
C VAL A 78 9.14 13.96 10.66
N THR A 79 9.49 12.80 11.20
CA THR A 79 9.37 11.54 10.46
C THR A 79 7.89 11.21 10.31
N SER A 80 7.43 10.99 9.08
CA SER A 80 6.04 10.60 8.81
C SER A 80 5.97 9.35 7.96
N PHE A 81 4.97 8.53 8.25
CA PHE A 81 4.63 7.31 7.52
C PHE A 81 3.25 7.51 6.91
N GLY A 82 3.20 7.63 5.58
CA GLY A 82 1.98 7.65 4.80
C GLY A 82 1.77 6.30 4.12
N CYS A 83 0.55 5.80 4.18
CA CYS A 83 0.21 4.54 3.53
C CYS A 83 -1.20 4.58 2.97
N ASP A 84 -1.33 4.17 1.72
CA ASP A 84 -2.60 3.93 1.07
C ASP A 84 -2.77 2.44 0.79
N VAL A 85 -3.84 1.85 1.32
CA VAL A 85 -4.22 0.47 1.07
C VAL A 85 -5.42 0.47 0.14
N TYR A 86 -5.31 -0.21 -0.97
CA TYR A 86 -6.38 -0.33 -1.95
C TYR A 86 -6.87 -1.78 -1.97
N ASP A 87 -8.17 -1.94 -1.75
CA ASP A 87 -8.94 -3.05 -2.27
C ASP A 87 -9.80 -2.54 -3.46
N ASP A 88 -10.36 -3.44 -4.26
CA ASP A 88 -11.14 -3.07 -5.45
C ASP A 88 -12.37 -2.17 -5.19
N THR A 89 -12.75 -2.01 -3.92
CA THR A 89 -13.98 -1.37 -3.44
C THR A 89 -13.74 -0.23 -2.44
N VAL A 90 -12.62 -0.20 -1.73
CA VAL A 90 -12.28 0.81 -0.72
C VAL A 90 -10.78 1.14 -0.78
N ARG A 91 -10.47 2.43 -0.63
CA ARG A 91 -9.15 2.92 -0.26
C ARG A 91 -9.12 3.20 1.25
N TYR A 92 -8.13 2.69 1.95
CA TYR A 92 -7.82 3.07 3.33
C TYR A 92 -6.60 3.98 3.32
N MET A 93 -6.74 5.16 3.91
CA MET A 93 -5.62 6.09 4.10
C MET A 93 -5.15 6.00 5.55
N TYR A 94 -3.86 5.76 5.73
CA TYR A 94 -3.20 5.73 7.02
C TYR A 94 -2.04 6.73 7.01
N HIS A 95 -1.99 7.58 8.02
CA HIS A 95 -0.86 8.49 8.20
C HIS A 95 -0.45 8.54 9.66
N SER A 96 0.84 8.42 9.92
CA SER A 96 1.42 8.51 11.27
C SER A 96 2.60 9.48 11.26
N MET A 97 2.76 10.23 12.35
CA MET A 97 3.83 11.22 12.51
C MET A 97 4.54 11.03 13.84
N ASP A 98 5.87 11.09 13.81
CA ASP A 98 6.74 11.02 14.99
C ASP A 98 6.92 12.40 15.65
N ILE A 99 5.82 12.90 16.23
CA ILE A 99 5.84 14.07 17.12
C ILE A 99 5.81 13.59 18.57
N LYS A 100 6.09 14.47 19.56
CA LYS A 100 6.14 14.13 21.00
C LYS A 100 4.97 13.25 21.52
N THR A 101 3.80 13.31 20.88
CA THR A 101 2.61 12.52 21.25
C THR A 101 2.22 11.41 20.26
N HIS A 102 2.99 11.20 19.17
CA HIS A 102 2.69 10.28 18.07
C HIS A 102 1.24 10.38 17.55
N LYS A 103 1.02 11.18 16.50
CA LYS A 103 -0.32 11.37 15.94
C LYS A 103 -0.58 10.40 14.79
N THR A 104 -1.66 9.64 14.88
CA THR A 104 -2.13 8.71 13.84
C THR A 104 -3.49 9.13 13.32
N ASN A 105 -3.63 9.23 12.00
CA ASN A 105 -4.89 9.40 11.30
C ASN A 105 -5.19 8.13 10.48
N PHE A 106 -6.42 7.62 10.57
CA PHE A 106 -6.87 6.45 9.82
C PHE A 106 -8.32 6.65 9.39
N PHE A 107 -8.59 6.56 8.09
CA PHE A 107 -9.94 6.68 7.53
C PHE A 107 -10.09 5.84 6.26
N SER A 108 -11.32 5.40 6.00
CA SER A 108 -11.69 4.63 4.81
C SER A 108 -12.52 5.46 3.85
N ILE A 109 -12.32 5.19 2.57
CA ILE A 109 -12.78 5.97 1.42
C ILE A 109 -13.37 4.94 0.42
N PRO A 110 -14.70 4.71 0.39
CA PRO A 110 -15.36 3.80 -0.58
C PRO A 110 -15.27 4.24 -2.05
N PHE A 111 -14.91 3.36 -2.97
CA PHE A 111 -14.88 3.64 -4.40
C PHE A 111 -16.27 3.74 -5.05
N PRO A 112 -16.45 4.57 -6.10
CA PRO A 112 -15.50 5.53 -6.64
C PRO A 112 -15.51 6.87 -5.87
N PHE A 113 -14.33 7.40 -5.52
CA PHE A 113 -14.22 8.77 -5.01
C PHE A 113 -14.30 9.80 -6.15
N PRO A 114 -14.84 11.00 -5.89
CA PRO A 114 -14.82 12.12 -6.85
C PRO A 114 -13.42 12.73 -7.04
N TYR A 115 -12.40 12.29 -6.29
CA TYR A 115 -11.03 12.68 -6.56
C TYR A 115 -10.56 12.01 -7.85
N ASN A 116 -10.05 12.80 -8.78
CA ASN A 116 -9.74 12.41 -10.15
C ASN A 116 -8.70 11.27 -10.20
N ILE A 117 -9.15 10.01 -10.10
CA ILE A 117 -8.37 8.76 -10.16
C ILE A 117 -7.46 8.75 -11.40
N LYS A 118 -7.86 9.45 -12.46
CA LYS A 118 -7.08 9.59 -13.70
C LYS A 118 -5.82 10.47 -13.56
N ASN A 119 -5.70 11.22 -12.47
CA ASN A 119 -4.66 12.25 -12.28
C ASN A 119 -3.75 12.05 -11.06
N SER A 120 -3.93 11.01 -10.26
CA SER A 120 -3.01 10.68 -9.17
C SER A 120 -2.07 9.55 -9.58
N ARG A 121 -0.81 9.61 -9.16
CA ARG A 121 0.19 8.56 -9.43
C ARG A 121 -0.26 7.22 -8.83
N ASP A 122 -0.72 7.22 -7.60
CA ASP A 122 -1.08 5.98 -6.88
C ASP A 122 -2.32 5.34 -7.51
N SER A 123 -3.28 6.16 -7.91
CA SER A 123 -4.45 5.70 -8.68
C SER A 123 -4.07 5.13 -10.05
N TYR A 124 -3.12 5.75 -10.76
CA TYR A 124 -2.63 5.23 -12.03
C TYR A 124 -1.94 3.86 -11.86
N ILE A 125 -1.10 3.71 -10.84
CA ILE A 125 -0.45 2.44 -10.53
C ILE A 125 -1.50 1.39 -10.17
N PHE A 126 -2.45 1.72 -9.30
CA PHE A 126 -3.54 0.82 -8.92
C PHE A 126 -4.35 0.34 -10.13
N GLU A 127 -4.77 1.25 -11.01
CA GLU A 127 -5.51 0.91 -12.23
C GLU A 127 -4.72 0.05 -13.22
N LYS A 128 -3.39 0.21 -13.26
CA LYS A 128 -2.51 -0.67 -14.04
C LYS A 128 -2.38 -2.05 -13.40
N LEU A 129 -2.26 -2.14 -12.08
CA LEU A 129 -2.20 -3.41 -11.36
C LEU A 129 -3.47 -4.24 -11.55
N LYS A 130 -4.66 -3.61 -11.51
CA LYS A 130 -5.94 -4.27 -11.84
C LYS A 130 -5.99 -4.89 -13.24
N LYS A 131 -5.14 -4.41 -14.15
CA LYS A 131 -5.02 -4.90 -15.53
C LYS A 131 -3.83 -5.83 -15.73
N GLY A 132 -3.17 -6.26 -14.66
CA GLY A 132 -1.97 -7.11 -14.72
C GLY A 132 -0.73 -6.42 -15.29
N LYS A 133 -0.68 -5.07 -15.28
CA LYS A 133 0.38 -4.27 -15.94
C LYS A 133 1.53 -3.89 -15.01
N LEU A 134 1.92 -4.77 -14.08
CA LEU A 134 3.03 -4.52 -13.14
C LEU A 134 4.33 -4.17 -13.88
N GLN A 135 4.69 -4.92 -14.91
CA GLN A 135 5.94 -4.69 -15.66
C GLN A 135 5.98 -3.30 -16.32
N GLU A 136 4.84 -2.79 -16.79
CA GLU A 136 4.78 -1.43 -17.34
C GLU A 136 5.02 -0.36 -16.26
N ILE A 137 4.60 -0.61 -15.02
CA ILE A 137 4.86 0.29 -13.88
C ILE A 137 6.36 0.30 -13.55
N LEU A 138 6.96 -0.89 -13.46
CA LEU A 138 8.38 -1.04 -13.15
C LEU A 138 9.27 -0.39 -14.22
N GLU A 139 8.95 -0.59 -15.50
CA GLU A 139 9.67 0.05 -16.62
C GLU A 139 9.48 1.57 -16.62
N GLU A 140 8.28 2.09 -16.33
CA GLU A 140 8.07 3.55 -16.23
C GLU A 140 8.84 4.18 -15.07
N ALA A 141 8.89 3.50 -13.92
CA ALA A 141 9.68 3.94 -12.77
C ALA A 141 11.18 3.92 -13.05
N LYS A 142 11.69 2.81 -13.63
CA LYS A 142 13.11 2.65 -13.99
C LYS A 142 13.58 3.74 -14.96
N ASN A 143 12.76 4.06 -15.96
CA ASN A 143 13.09 5.06 -16.98
C ASN A 143 12.72 6.50 -16.55
N SER A 144 12.29 6.70 -15.30
CA SER A 144 11.91 8.01 -14.79
C SER A 144 13.11 8.94 -14.71
N LYS A 145 13.04 10.04 -15.47
CA LYS A 145 13.96 11.18 -15.37
C LYS A 145 13.57 12.17 -14.26
N LEU A 146 12.55 11.83 -13.46
CA LEU A 146 12.14 12.67 -12.35
C LEU A 146 13.28 12.73 -11.33
N THR A 147 13.72 13.95 -11.04
CA THR A 147 14.71 14.24 -10.00
C THR A 147 13.98 15.02 -8.91
N LEU A 148 13.79 14.37 -7.77
CA LEU A 148 13.23 14.99 -6.57
C LEU A 148 14.35 15.13 -5.54
N SER A 149 14.32 16.22 -4.76
CA SER A 149 15.22 16.44 -3.64
C SER A 149 14.37 16.62 -2.37
N PRO A 150 14.39 15.65 -1.43
CA PRO A 150 15.12 14.38 -1.48
C PRO A 150 14.51 13.40 -2.50
N PRO A 151 15.28 12.40 -2.99
CA PRO A 151 14.74 11.35 -3.83
C PRO A 151 13.64 10.60 -3.08
N THR A 152 12.43 10.59 -3.64
CA THR A 152 11.33 9.79 -3.13
C THR A 152 11.34 8.44 -3.84
N SER A 153 11.42 7.37 -3.07
CA SER A 153 11.03 6.04 -3.54
C SER A 153 9.64 5.73 -3.02
N ILE A 154 8.88 4.99 -3.83
CA ILE A 154 7.58 4.46 -3.44
C ILE A 154 7.82 2.99 -3.16
N ASN A 155 7.38 2.55 -1.99
CA ASN A 155 7.39 1.14 -1.69
C ASN A 155 6.00 0.57 -1.99
N LEU A 156 5.94 -0.30 -3.00
CA LEU A 156 4.75 -0.99 -3.46
C LEU A 156 4.76 -2.40 -2.91
N LEU A 157 3.81 -2.69 -2.02
CA LEU A 157 3.63 -4.01 -1.44
C LEU A 157 2.35 -4.63 -1.97
N LEU A 158 2.47 -5.82 -2.57
CA LEU A 158 1.36 -6.60 -3.10
C LEU A 158 1.13 -7.82 -2.18
N ILE A 159 -0.10 -8.00 -1.71
CA ILE A 159 -0.50 -9.17 -0.94
C ILE A 159 -1.46 -9.96 -1.81
N ILE A 160 -1.01 -11.11 -2.32
CA ILE A 160 -1.71 -11.92 -3.32
C ILE A 160 -2.18 -13.22 -2.67
N ARG A 161 -3.45 -13.56 -2.84
CA ARG A 161 -4.02 -14.84 -2.38
C ARG A 161 -3.64 -15.95 -3.36
N GLU A 162 -3.10 -17.04 -2.81
CA GLU A 162 -2.81 -18.27 -3.53
C GLU A 162 -3.51 -19.43 -2.80
N GLY A 163 -4.77 -19.67 -3.18
CA GLY A 163 -5.65 -20.61 -2.50
C GLY A 163 -5.91 -20.21 -1.05
N LYS A 164 -5.44 -21.01 -0.09
CA LYS A 164 -5.56 -20.74 1.36
C LYS A 164 -4.38 -19.94 1.94
N LYS A 165 -3.37 -19.64 1.13
CA LYS A 165 -2.16 -18.94 1.54
C LYS A 165 -2.12 -17.54 0.92
N PHE A 166 -1.23 -16.71 1.44
CA PHE A 166 -0.91 -15.41 0.85
C PHE A 166 0.57 -15.36 0.55
N ARG A 167 0.90 -14.73 -0.57
CA ARG A 167 2.24 -14.36 -0.98
C ARG A 167 2.36 -12.84 -0.89
N VAL A 168 3.48 -12.38 -0.37
CA VAL A 168 3.81 -10.96 -0.27
C VAL A 168 4.93 -10.65 -1.24
N GLU A 169 4.71 -9.71 -2.15
CA GLU A 169 5.74 -9.15 -3.03
C GLU A 169 5.99 -7.70 -2.66
N ASN A 170 7.26 -7.29 -2.67
CA ASN A 170 7.67 -5.92 -2.35
C ASN A 170 8.51 -5.38 -3.50
N TYR A 171 8.16 -4.18 -3.97
CA TYR A 171 8.87 -3.46 -5.01
C TYR A 171 9.21 -2.06 -4.49
N GLU A 172 10.49 -1.71 -4.51
CA GLU A 172 10.90 -0.33 -4.44
C GLU A 172 10.96 0.25 -5.85
N ILE A 173 10.15 1.28 -6.10
CA ILE A 173 10.11 1.94 -7.40
C ILE A 173 10.48 3.41 -7.25
N LYS A 174 11.34 3.90 -8.16
CA LYS A 174 11.63 5.32 -8.28
C LYS A 174 10.36 6.08 -8.63
N ASP A 175 10.17 7.26 -8.04
CA ASP A 175 9.02 8.10 -8.35
C ASP A 175 8.99 8.49 -9.84
N PHE A 176 7.79 8.61 -10.41
CA PHE A 176 7.60 8.88 -11.82
C PHE A 176 6.29 9.61 -12.09
N ILE A 177 6.24 10.32 -13.22
CA ILE A 177 5.01 10.96 -13.70
C ILE A 177 4.30 9.97 -14.63
N PRO A 178 3.06 9.54 -14.33
CA PRO A 178 2.26 8.72 -15.25
C PRO A 178 2.23 9.27 -16.68
N LYS A 179 2.35 8.39 -17.69
CA LYS A 179 2.34 8.79 -19.12
C LYS A 179 1.16 9.70 -19.51
N PRO A 180 -0.09 9.48 -19.06
CA PRO A 180 -1.20 10.38 -19.38
C PRO A 180 -0.97 11.82 -18.86
N LEU A 181 -0.29 11.95 -17.70
CA LEU A 181 0.03 13.24 -17.10
C LEU A 181 1.21 13.92 -17.79
N GLN A 182 2.21 13.16 -18.26
CA GLN A 182 3.31 13.70 -19.06
C GLN A 182 2.80 14.38 -20.33
N ARG A 183 1.93 13.70 -21.10
CA ARG A 183 1.32 14.25 -22.33
C ARG A 183 0.55 15.54 -22.09
N ASN A 184 -0.16 15.64 -20.96
CA ASN A 184 -0.87 16.87 -20.59
C ASN A 184 0.09 18.01 -20.23
N ARG A 185 1.23 17.71 -19.62
CA ARG A 185 2.30 18.68 -19.30
C ARG A 185 2.96 19.20 -20.56
N GLU A 186 3.35 18.30 -21.46
CA GLU A 186 3.96 18.65 -22.76
C GLU A 186 3.01 19.49 -23.62
N LYS A 187 1.71 19.12 -23.68
CA LYS A 187 0.69 19.92 -24.37
C LYS A 187 0.50 21.33 -23.77
N ARG A 188 0.72 21.50 -22.47
CA ARG A 188 0.62 22.80 -21.80
C ARG A 188 1.88 23.64 -21.99
N GLN A 189 3.06 23.01 -22.03
CA GLN A 189 4.33 23.70 -22.30
C GLN A 189 4.51 24.08 -23.77
N GLY A 190 3.94 23.30 -24.70
CA GLY A 190 3.91 23.63 -26.13
C GLY A 190 2.83 24.65 -26.52
N LYS A 191 1.96 25.06 -25.60
CA LYS A 191 1.07 26.21 -25.77
C LYS A 191 1.75 27.40 -25.10
N ASN A 192 2.28 28.33 -25.90
CA ASN A 192 2.58 29.67 -25.42
C ASN A 192 1.28 30.24 -24.85
N PHE A 193 1.16 30.24 -23.53
CA PHE A 193 0.10 30.98 -22.86
C PHE A 193 0.45 32.47 -22.99
N PRO A 194 -0.45 33.33 -23.50
CA PRO A 194 -0.27 34.77 -23.46
C PRO A 194 -0.17 35.27 -22.01
#